data_AF-A0A963XCC7-F1
#
_entry.id   AF-A0A963XCC7-F1
#
_cell.length_a   1.000
_cell.length_b   1.000
_cell.length_c   1.000
_cell.angle_alpha   90.00
_cell.angle_beta   90.00
_cell.angle_gamma   90.00
#
_symmetry.space_group_name_H-M   'P 1'
#
loop_
_entity.id
_entity.type
_entity.pdbx_description
1 polymer ?
#
loop_
_entity_poly.entity_id
_entity_poly.type
_entity_poly.pdbx_seq_one_letter_code
_entity_poly.pdbx_strand_id
1 'polypeptide(L)'
;MSDIEIFEISENPMTVGAAGKERVWFEGFPDRFPYRCLPLAIANQAGLQLAMDFQVTVVWDGTPATSGIHVASPDKRAASFLSGHFGYGVLTFSIPYLFRTKGDVGMLVTGPFNEPKEGAVALTGIVETGWSPFTFTMNWKMLVPRRAVTWEAGEPFCQLVPIDLGLIKDVKAIERKITDDPELNQRYTEWAESRRKFNAELKAAPRAPGPSPWQKHYFQGRLLDGQPGTESGRHLTKTSTEVEKKR
;
A
#
# COMPACT_ATOMS: atom_id res chain seq x y z
N MET A 1 14.30 -14.24 8.47
CA MET A 1 13.12 -13.38 8.30
C MET A 1 12.86 -12.73 9.64
N SER A 2 12.52 -11.45 9.66
CA SER A 2 12.08 -10.79 10.89
C SER A 2 10.58 -11.03 11.02
N ASP A 3 10.19 -11.90 11.94
CA ASP A 3 8.78 -12.09 12.28
C ASP A 3 8.21 -10.79 12.86
N ILE A 4 6.93 -10.53 12.60
CA ILE A 4 6.18 -9.43 13.22
C ILE A 4 5.34 -10.05 14.33
N GLU A 5 5.59 -9.65 15.57
CA GLU A 5 4.74 -10.04 16.69
C GLU A 5 3.64 -8.99 16.88
N ILE A 6 2.40 -9.46 17.01
CA ILE A 6 1.20 -8.64 17.12
C ILE A 6 0.53 -8.95 18.46
N PHE A 7 0.48 -7.97 19.35
CA PHE A 7 -0.12 -8.12 20.68
C PHE A 7 -1.45 -7.38 20.72
N GLU A 8 -2.54 -8.09 21.00
CA GLU A 8 -3.87 -7.52 21.26
C GLU A 8 -3.86 -6.77 22.60
N ILE A 9 -4.26 -5.51 22.60
CA ILE A 9 -4.29 -4.65 23.81
C ILE A 9 -5.69 -4.08 24.10
N SER A 10 -6.70 -4.56 23.36
CA SER A 10 -8.11 -4.23 23.52
C SER A 10 -8.92 -5.52 23.57
N GLU A 11 -10.03 -5.52 24.31
CA GLU A 11 -10.89 -6.71 24.45
C GLU A 11 -11.53 -7.15 23.12
N ASN A 12 -11.80 -6.20 22.21
CA ASN A 12 -12.43 -6.46 20.92
C ASN A 12 -11.72 -5.65 19.82
N PRO A 13 -10.49 -6.04 19.44
CA PRO A 13 -9.69 -5.30 18.48
C PRO A 13 -10.26 -5.43 17.06
N MET A 14 -10.04 -4.40 16.23
CA MET A 14 -10.38 -4.43 14.81
C MET A 14 -9.61 -5.53 14.07
N THR A 15 -10.19 -6.09 13.01
CA THR A 15 -9.57 -7.19 12.26
C THR A 15 -8.20 -6.81 11.67
N VAL A 16 -7.17 -7.61 11.97
CA VAL A 16 -5.84 -7.59 11.33
C VAL A 16 -5.66 -8.80 10.41
N GLY A 17 -5.09 -8.59 9.23
CA GLY A 17 -4.85 -9.65 8.26
C GLY A 17 -3.72 -9.30 7.29
N ALA A 18 -3.33 -10.28 6.47
CA ALA A 18 -2.45 -10.03 5.35
C ALA A 18 -3.11 -9.07 4.34
N ALA A 19 -2.33 -8.17 3.75
CA ALA A 19 -2.86 -7.25 2.75
C ALA A 19 -3.33 -8.00 1.49
N GLY A 20 -4.56 -7.75 1.06
CA GLY A 20 -5.15 -8.40 -0.10
C GLY A 20 -4.65 -7.82 -1.43
N LYS A 21 -4.60 -8.65 -2.48
CA LYS A 21 -4.24 -8.20 -3.84
C LYS A 21 -5.32 -7.32 -4.47
N GLU A 22 -6.58 -7.61 -4.17
CA GLU A 22 -7.73 -7.12 -4.92
C GLU A 22 -8.09 -5.67 -4.61
N ARG A 23 -8.54 -4.92 -5.61
CA ARG A 23 -9.08 -3.56 -5.47
C ARG A 23 -10.39 -3.47 -6.22
N VAL A 24 -11.45 -3.02 -5.57
CA VAL A 24 -12.80 -3.01 -6.18
C VAL A 24 -12.80 -2.21 -7.49
N TRP A 25 -12.13 -1.07 -7.52
CA TRP A 25 -12.07 -0.23 -8.72
C TRP A 25 -11.17 -0.79 -9.83
N PHE A 26 -10.26 -1.74 -9.53
CA PHE A 26 -9.53 -2.49 -10.57
C PHE A 26 -10.44 -3.46 -11.32
N GLU A 27 -11.47 -4.01 -10.65
CA GLU A 27 -12.47 -4.89 -11.27
C GLU A 27 -13.31 -4.17 -12.32
N GLY A 28 -13.43 -2.84 -12.23
CA GLY A 28 -14.13 -2.01 -13.21
C GLY A 28 -13.40 -1.84 -14.55
N PHE A 29 -12.12 -2.22 -14.65
CA PHE A 29 -11.36 -2.12 -15.90
C PHE A 29 -11.63 -3.32 -16.83
N PRO A 30 -11.71 -3.10 -18.16
CA PRO A 30 -11.68 -4.19 -19.13
C PRO A 30 -10.50 -5.13 -18.88
N ASP A 31 -10.77 -6.44 -18.89
CA ASP A 31 -9.81 -7.52 -18.58
C ASP A 31 -9.05 -7.38 -17.24
N ARG A 32 -9.55 -6.56 -16.31
CA ARG A 32 -8.88 -6.21 -15.06
C ARG A 32 -7.43 -5.76 -15.29
N PHE A 33 -7.23 -4.96 -16.36
CA PHE A 33 -5.92 -4.56 -16.87
C PHE A 33 -4.92 -4.04 -15.81
N PRO A 34 -5.32 -3.30 -14.75
CA PRO A 34 -4.39 -2.84 -13.72
C PRO A 34 -3.59 -3.96 -13.05
N TYR A 35 -4.14 -5.17 -12.91
CA TYR A 35 -3.37 -6.30 -12.34
C TYR A 35 -2.25 -6.81 -13.26
N ARG A 36 -2.20 -6.39 -14.52
CA ARG A 36 -1.05 -6.64 -15.42
C ARG A 36 0.15 -5.76 -15.06
N CYS A 37 -0.07 -4.67 -14.31
CA CYS A 37 0.99 -3.92 -13.66
C CYS A 37 1.42 -4.67 -12.39
N LEU A 38 2.36 -5.60 -12.55
CA LEU A 38 2.88 -6.40 -11.44
C LEU A 38 3.34 -5.56 -10.24
N PRO A 39 4.01 -4.38 -10.40
CA PRO A 39 4.35 -3.53 -9.27
C PRO A 39 3.14 -3.10 -8.42
N LEU A 40 2.00 -2.75 -9.05
CA LEU A 40 0.78 -2.40 -8.30
C LEU A 40 0.22 -3.61 -7.56
N ALA A 41 0.16 -4.76 -8.22
CA ALA A 41 -0.35 -5.99 -7.61
C ALA A 41 0.51 -6.44 -6.42
N ILE A 42 1.84 -6.30 -6.51
CA ILE A 42 2.76 -6.61 -5.40
C ILE A 42 2.56 -5.60 -4.26
N ALA A 43 2.51 -4.31 -4.57
CA ALA A 43 2.28 -3.28 -3.57
C ALA A 43 1.00 -3.56 -2.79
N ASN A 44 -0.10 -3.89 -3.48
CA ASN A 44 -1.39 -4.18 -2.84
C ASN A 44 -1.29 -5.22 -1.72
N GLN A 45 -0.41 -6.20 -1.88
CA GLN A 45 -0.22 -7.32 -0.95
C GLN A 45 0.89 -7.07 0.09
N ALA A 46 1.50 -5.89 0.11
CA ALA A 46 2.63 -5.60 0.98
C ALA A 46 2.20 -5.57 2.45
N GLY A 47 2.73 -6.50 3.25
CA GLY A 47 2.56 -6.50 4.70
C GLY A 47 1.13 -6.81 5.17
N LEU A 48 0.67 -6.07 6.16
CA LEU A 48 -0.59 -6.29 6.85
C LEU A 48 -1.59 -5.16 6.58
N GLN A 49 -2.86 -5.44 6.80
CA GLN A 49 -3.93 -4.45 6.82
C GLN A 49 -4.75 -4.57 8.09
N LEU A 50 -5.28 -3.43 8.53
CA LEU A 50 -6.35 -3.36 9.52
C LEU A 50 -7.63 -2.94 8.82
N ALA A 51 -8.70 -3.67 9.08
CA ALA A 51 -10.01 -3.46 8.50
C ALA A 51 -11.04 -3.08 9.56
N MET A 52 -12.00 -2.27 9.15
CA MET A 52 -13.16 -1.93 9.98
C MET A 52 -14.02 -3.17 10.20
N ASP A 53 -14.48 -3.41 11.43
CA ASP A 53 -15.44 -4.49 11.70
C ASP A 53 -16.90 -4.05 11.51
N PHE A 54 -17.12 -2.74 11.39
CA PHE A 54 -18.43 -2.11 11.30
C PHE A 54 -18.34 -0.84 10.45
N GLN A 55 -19.48 -0.44 9.89
CA GLN A 55 -19.57 0.79 9.12
C GLN A 55 -19.38 2.02 10.04
N VAL A 56 -18.60 2.99 9.58
CA VAL A 56 -18.48 4.32 10.21
C VAL A 56 -18.63 5.40 9.16
N THR A 57 -19.38 6.45 9.48
CA THR A 57 -19.47 7.65 8.67
C THR A 57 -18.87 8.81 9.44
N VAL A 58 -17.94 9.53 8.81
CA VAL A 58 -17.25 10.65 9.41
C VAL A 58 -17.50 11.92 8.62
N VAL A 59 -17.79 13.00 9.33
CA VAL A 59 -17.90 14.35 8.78
C VAL A 59 -16.94 15.25 9.53
N TRP A 60 -16.10 15.98 8.80
CA TRP A 60 -15.42 17.15 9.35
C TRP A 60 -16.26 18.39 9.07
N ASP A 61 -16.67 19.17 10.06
CA ASP A 61 -17.57 20.32 9.85
C ASP A 61 -16.86 21.60 9.34
N GLY A 62 -15.52 21.59 9.28
CA GLY A 62 -14.67 22.73 8.92
C GLY A 62 -13.97 23.38 10.13
N THR A 63 -14.32 22.99 11.34
CA THR A 63 -13.75 23.52 12.58
C THR A 63 -12.30 23.05 12.75
N PRO A 64 -11.33 23.95 13.05
CA PRO A 64 -9.95 23.57 13.31
C PRO A 64 -9.71 22.78 14.60
N ALA A 65 -10.61 22.88 15.58
CA ALA A 65 -10.50 22.14 16.84
C ALA A 65 -10.73 20.63 16.65
N THR A 66 -10.31 19.84 17.64
CA THR A 66 -10.51 18.39 17.70
C THR A 66 -11.99 17.98 17.61
N SER A 67 -12.88 18.80 18.16
CA SER A 67 -14.33 18.61 18.11
C SER A 67 -14.96 18.78 16.72
N GLY A 68 -14.20 19.21 15.71
CA GLY A 68 -14.72 19.35 14.34
C GLY A 68 -14.96 18.03 13.62
N ILE A 69 -14.43 16.91 14.14
CA ILE A 69 -14.66 15.56 13.61
C ILE A 69 -15.87 14.94 14.29
N HIS A 70 -16.87 14.59 13.48
CA HIS A 70 -18.09 13.92 13.91
C HIS A 70 -18.10 12.50 13.36
N VAL A 71 -18.16 11.51 14.25
CA VAL A 71 -18.20 10.08 13.90
C VAL A 71 -19.59 9.54 14.21
N ALA A 72 -20.22 8.92 13.22
CA ALA A 72 -21.51 8.24 13.34
C ALA A 72 -21.34 6.75 12.97
N SER A 73 -21.86 5.87 13.81
CA SER A 73 -21.78 4.42 13.64
C SER A 73 -22.96 3.74 14.32
N PRO A 74 -23.55 2.68 13.73
CA PRO A 74 -24.49 1.82 14.45
C PRO A 74 -23.80 1.01 15.56
N ASP A 75 -22.50 0.73 15.45
CA ASP A 75 -21.70 0.05 16.46
C ASP A 75 -21.06 1.06 17.42
N LYS A 76 -21.36 0.92 18.72
CA LYS A 76 -20.87 1.79 19.79
C LYS A 76 -19.35 1.70 19.98
N ARG A 77 -18.71 0.61 19.57
CA ARG A 77 -17.24 0.45 19.62
C ARG A 77 -16.50 1.52 18.81
N ALA A 78 -17.15 2.14 17.82
CA ALA A 78 -16.55 3.21 17.02
C ALA A 78 -15.96 4.34 17.88
N ALA A 79 -16.63 4.72 18.97
CA ALA A 79 -16.17 5.79 19.86
C ALA A 79 -14.87 5.45 20.61
N SER A 80 -14.52 4.17 20.72
CA SER A 80 -13.25 3.71 21.33
C SER A 80 -12.08 3.75 20.37
N PHE A 81 -12.33 3.74 19.06
CA PHE A 81 -11.29 3.63 18.03
C PHE A 81 -11.14 4.88 17.19
N LEU A 82 -12.18 5.68 17.01
CA LEU A 82 -12.17 6.84 16.12
C LEU A 82 -12.40 8.13 16.89
N SER A 83 -11.57 9.13 16.64
CA SER A 83 -11.70 10.46 17.25
C SER A 83 -11.09 11.54 16.36
N GLY A 84 -11.43 12.80 16.64
CA GLY A 84 -10.59 13.93 16.23
C GLY A 84 -9.55 14.18 17.32
N HIS A 85 -8.29 13.83 17.09
CA HIS A 85 -7.23 14.02 18.09
C HIS A 85 -6.32 15.20 17.79
N PHE A 86 -5.99 15.43 16.51
CA PHE A 86 -5.04 16.47 16.10
C PHE A 86 -5.71 17.79 15.67
N GLY A 87 -7.04 17.80 15.52
CA GLY A 87 -7.76 18.92 14.95
C GLY A 87 -7.58 19.04 13.43
N TYR A 88 -7.98 20.18 12.88
CA TYR A 88 -7.89 20.53 11.45
C TYR A 88 -8.44 19.44 10.53
N GLY A 89 -9.52 18.76 10.91
CA GLY A 89 -10.10 17.70 10.08
C GLY A 89 -9.23 16.45 9.94
N VAL A 90 -8.35 16.18 10.91
CA VAL A 90 -7.64 14.90 10.99
C VAL A 90 -8.49 13.91 11.81
N LEU A 91 -8.98 12.88 11.13
CA LEU A 91 -9.56 11.69 11.75
C LEU A 91 -8.45 10.76 12.22
N THR A 92 -8.53 10.34 13.46
CA THR A 92 -7.54 9.49 14.12
C THR A 92 -8.16 8.15 14.47
N PHE A 93 -7.55 7.08 13.96
CA PHE A 93 -7.83 5.70 14.31
C PHE A 93 -6.81 5.23 15.35
N SER A 94 -7.28 4.92 16.56
CA SER A 94 -6.48 4.25 17.59
C SER A 94 -6.22 2.81 17.17
N ILE A 95 -4.95 2.42 17.12
CA ILE A 95 -4.56 1.07 16.71
C ILE A 95 -4.61 0.15 17.92
N PRO A 96 -5.46 -0.91 17.92
CA PRO A 96 -5.69 -1.75 19.10
C PRO A 96 -4.65 -2.86 19.26
N TYR A 97 -3.44 -2.61 18.76
CA TYR A 97 -2.34 -3.57 18.71
C TYR A 97 -1.02 -2.89 19.07
N LEU A 98 -0.18 -3.62 19.80
CA LEU A 98 1.25 -3.34 19.88
C LEU A 98 1.98 -4.24 18.87
N PHE A 99 2.72 -3.63 17.96
CA PHE A 99 3.53 -4.34 16.97
C PHE A 99 4.99 -4.36 17.41
N ARG A 100 5.62 -5.53 17.33
CA ARG A 100 7.03 -5.73 17.68
C ARG A 100 7.78 -6.40 16.54
N THR A 101 8.96 -5.88 16.26
CA THR A 101 9.88 -6.39 15.22
C THR A 101 11.26 -6.61 15.82
N LYS A 102 12.08 -7.45 15.18
CA LYS A 102 13.49 -7.65 15.56
C LYS A 102 14.41 -6.79 14.71
N GLY A 103 15.52 -6.35 15.31
CA GLY A 103 16.57 -5.58 14.62
C GLY A 103 16.10 -4.17 14.25
N ASP A 104 16.74 -3.60 13.23
CA ASP A 104 16.48 -2.23 12.76
C ASP A 104 15.30 -2.16 11.76
N VAL A 105 14.21 -2.86 12.10
CA VAL A 105 12.99 -2.94 11.30
C VAL A 105 11.90 -2.10 11.95
N GLY A 106 11.33 -1.17 11.19
CA GLY A 106 10.15 -0.40 11.59
C GLY A 106 8.93 -0.74 10.73
N MET A 107 7.84 -0.01 10.95
CA MET A 107 6.63 -0.10 10.15
C MET A 107 6.36 1.21 9.43
N LEU A 108 6.22 1.15 8.11
CA LEU A 108 5.52 2.16 7.34
C LEU A 108 4.03 1.98 7.59
N VAL A 109 3.39 3.00 8.14
CA VAL A 109 1.96 3.03 8.47
C VAL A 109 1.28 4.01 7.54
N THR A 110 0.33 3.55 6.74
CA THR A 110 -0.38 4.39 5.77
C THR A 110 -1.78 3.85 5.46
N GLY A 111 -2.49 4.48 4.53
CA GLY A 111 -3.73 3.94 3.99
C GLY A 111 -3.45 2.78 3.02
N PRO A 112 -4.47 1.97 2.71
CA PRO A 112 -4.27 0.85 1.80
C PRO A 112 -3.81 1.32 0.41
N PHE A 113 -2.72 0.74 -0.09
CA PHE A 113 -2.13 1.10 -1.36
C PHE A 113 -3.11 0.87 -2.49
N ASN A 114 -3.17 1.82 -3.42
CA ASN A 114 -4.11 1.79 -4.55
C ASN A 114 -5.58 1.64 -4.13
N GLU A 115 -5.96 2.06 -2.92
CA GLU A 115 -7.34 2.11 -2.44
C GLU A 115 -7.72 3.57 -2.14
N PRO A 116 -8.08 4.37 -3.16
CA PRO A 116 -8.41 5.77 -2.96
C PRO A 116 -9.69 5.90 -2.12
N LYS A 117 -9.67 6.77 -1.12
CA LYS A 117 -10.85 7.15 -0.34
C LYS A 117 -11.37 8.49 -0.80
N GLU A 118 -12.60 8.54 -1.30
CA GLU A 118 -13.16 9.81 -1.73
C GLU A 118 -13.36 10.76 -0.53
N GLY A 119 -12.82 11.97 -0.61
CA GLY A 119 -12.97 12.99 0.43
C GLY A 119 -12.02 12.86 1.62
N ALA A 120 -11.16 11.85 1.67
CA ALA A 120 -10.13 11.70 2.70
C ALA A 120 -8.81 11.18 2.11
N VAL A 121 -7.69 11.61 2.66
CA VAL A 121 -6.37 11.09 2.30
C VAL A 121 -5.66 10.54 3.52
N ALA A 122 -5.10 9.34 3.39
CA ALA A 122 -4.30 8.74 4.44
C ALA A 122 -3.00 9.53 4.65
N LEU A 123 -2.68 9.80 5.90
CA LEU A 123 -1.38 10.32 6.31
C LEU A 123 -0.44 9.13 6.56
N THR A 124 0.81 9.29 6.15
CA THR A 124 1.82 8.22 6.23
C THR A 124 2.82 8.55 7.33
N GLY A 125 3.16 7.54 8.14
CA GLY A 125 4.18 7.62 9.18
C GLY A 125 5.13 6.43 9.15
N ILE A 126 6.28 6.58 9.79
CA ILE A 126 7.21 5.49 10.08
C ILE A 126 7.25 5.32 11.59
N VAL A 127 7.07 4.09 12.05
CA VAL A 127 7.02 3.74 13.47
C VAL A 127 8.12 2.75 13.81
N GLU A 128 8.92 3.07 14.82
CA GLU A 128 10.00 2.23 15.31
C GLU A 128 9.46 1.11 16.22
N THR A 129 9.11 -0.03 15.63
CA THR A 129 8.53 -1.19 16.34
C THR A 129 9.57 -2.11 16.99
N GLY A 130 10.87 -1.86 16.76
CA GLY A 130 11.96 -2.65 17.31
C GLY A 130 12.21 -2.42 18.81
N TRP A 131 11.99 -1.20 19.31
CA TRP A 131 12.20 -0.85 20.71
C TRP A 131 10.97 -0.25 21.38
N SER A 132 10.10 0.46 20.66
CA SER A 132 8.97 1.18 21.23
C SER A 132 7.97 0.23 21.92
N PRO A 133 7.61 0.49 23.20
CA PRO A 133 6.48 -0.17 23.85
C PRO A 133 5.16 0.56 23.58
N PHE A 134 5.16 1.61 22.76
CA PHE A 134 4.02 2.48 22.54
C PHE A 134 3.21 2.05 21.32
N THR A 135 1.90 2.25 21.40
CA THR A 135 1.00 2.20 20.25
C THR A 135 1.18 3.44 19.38
N PHE A 136 0.56 3.41 18.20
CA PHE A 136 0.47 4.56 17.30
C PHE A 136 -0.97 4.72 16.81
N THR A 137 -1.21 5.77 16.03
CA THR A 137 -2.50 6.01 15.38
C THR A 137 -2.34 5.97 13.88
N MET A 138 -3.38 5.50 13.19
CA MET A 138 -3.51 5.73 11.75
C MET A 138 -4.36 6.98 11.54
N ASN A 139 -3.92 7.89 10.68
CA ASN A 139 -4.55 9.20 10.55
C ASN A 139 -4.99 9.47 9.12
N TRP A 140 -6.20 10.00 8.97
CA TRP A 140 -6.78 10.38 7.68
C TRP A 140 -7.14 11.85 7.70
N LYS A 141 -6.66 12.60 6.72
CA LYS A 141 -7.02 14.00 6.52
C LYS A 141 -8.33 14.08 5.72
N MET A 142 -9.37 14.60 6.35
CA MET A 142 -10.62 14.95 5.70
C MET A 142 -10.37 16.18 4.80
N LEU A 143 -10.75 16.09 3.53
CA LEU A 143 -10.40 17.09 2.50
C LEU A 143 -11.48 18.14 2.30
N VAL A 144 -12.75 17.79 2.54
CA VAL A 144 -13.89 18.66 2.24
C VAL A 144 -14.78 18.80 3.49
N PRO A 145 -14.93 20.02 4.04
CA PRO A 145 -15.87 20.27 5.14
C PRO A 145 -17.31 19.87 4.79
N ARG A 146 -18.05 19.39 5.78
CA ARG A 146 -19.46 18.96 5.72
C ARG A 146 -19.74 17.86 4.70
N ARG A 147 -18.70 17.19 4.20
CA ARG A 147 -18.83 15.99 3.36
C ARG A 147 -18.72 14.74 4.23
N ALA A 148 -19.68 13.84 4.08
CA ALA A 148 -19.62 12.51 4.68
C ALA A 148 -18.61 11.63 3.94
N VAL A 149 -17.78 10.93 4.70
CA VAL A 149 -16.90 9.87 4.21
C VAL A 149 -17.20 8.63 5.03
N THR A 150 -17.55 7.53 4.36
CA THR A 150 -17.99 6.29 5.02
C THR A 150 -16.99 5.19 4.77
N TRP A 151 -16.52 4.53 5.83
CA TRP A 151 -15.83 3.25 5.75
C TRP A 151 -16.82 2.12 6.03
N GLU A 152 -16.85 1.13 5.15
CA GLU A 152 -17.71 -0.04 5.28
C GLU A 152 -17.11 -1.10 6.21
N ALA A 153 -17.95 -1.99 6.74
CA ALA A 153 -17.44 -3.19 7.41
C ALA A 153 -16.63 -4.04 6.42
N GLY A 154 -15.48 -4.53 6.87
CA GLY A 154 -14.47 -5.22 6.05
C GLY A 154 -13.55 -4.28 5.27
N GLU A 155 -13.82 -2.97 5.22
CA GLU A 155 -12.98 -2.04 4.47
C GLU A 155 -11.66 -1.77 5.21
N PRO A 156 -10.50 -1.94 4.55
CA PRO A 156 -9.22 -1.63 5.15
C PRO A 156 -9.05 -0.11 5.35
N PHE A 157 -8.58 0.31 6.53
CA PHE A 157 -8.28 1.72 6.83
C PHE A 157 -6.80 1.99 7.08
N CYS A 158 -6.00 0.93 7.23
CA CYS A 158 -4.57 1.00 7.49
C CYS A 158 -3.84 -0.12 6.75
N GLN A 159 -2.66 0.18 6.23
CA GLN A 159 -1.67 -0.76 5.73
C GLN A 159 -0.35 -0.57 6.49
N LEU A 160 0.24 -1.69 6.89
CA LEU A 160 1.45 -1.78 7.69
C LEU A 160 2.49 -2.55 6.90
N VAL A 161 3.58 -1.89 6.51
CA VAL A 161 4.65 -2.49 5.71
C VAL A 161 5.95 -2.48 6.51
N PRO A 162 6.55 -3.64 6.80
CA PRO A 162 7.87 -3.70 7.41
C PRO A 162 8.90 -3.04 6.50
N ILE A 163 9.73 -2.18 7.08
CA ILE A 163 10.77 -1.43 6.38
C ILE A 163 12.07 -1.50 7.17
N ASP A 164 13.18 -1.56 6.43
CA ASP A 164 14.53 -1.42 6.99
C ASP A 164 14.78 0.06 7.27
N LEU A 165 14.94 0.41 8.56
CA LEU A 165 15.13 1.79 8.99
C LEU A 165 16.50 2.32 8.57
N GLY A 166 17.52 1.48 8.52
CA GLY A 166 18.86 1.83 8.05
C GLY A 166 18.84 2.26 6.58
N LEU A 167 18.08 1.58 5.73
CA LEU A 167 17.92 2.00 4.32
C LEU A 167 17.20 3.34 4.16
N ILE A 168 16.35 3.74 5.11
CA ILE A 168 15.68 5.05 5.07
C ILE A 168 16.62 6.15 5.55
N LYS A 169 17.41 5.86 6.60
CA LYS A 169 18.28 6.83 7.25
C LYS A 169 19.58 7.09 6.48
N ASP A 170 20.21 6.04 5.97
CA ASP A 170 21.62 6.08 5.57
C ASP A 170 21.86 5.91 4.06
N VAL A 171 20.79 5.83 3.25
CA VAL A 171 20.93 5.68 1.79
C VAL A 171 21.58 6.91 1.15
N LYS A 172 22.59 6.66 0.30
CA LYS A 172 23.22 7.68 -0.54
C LYS A 172 22.78 7.49 -1.99
N ALA A 173 22.08 8.48 -2.53
CA ALA A 173 21.76 8.52 -3.95
C ALA A 173 22.99 8.97 -4.74
N ILE A 174 23.35 8.21 -5.79
CA ILE A 174 24.45 8.54 -6.70
C ILE A 174 23.86 8.73 -8.08
N GLU A 175 23.94 9.96 -8.60
CA GLU A 175 23.52 10.28 -9.96
C GLU A 175 24.68 10.05 -10.94
N ARG A 176 24.41 9.34 -12.04
CA ARG A 176 25.35 9.07 -13.13
C ARG A 176 24.62 9.17 -14.45
N LYS A 177 25.34 9.48 -15.53
CA LYS A 177 24.77 9.40 -16.86
C LYS A 177 24.65 7.92 -17.25
N ILE A 178 23.61 7.56 -17.97
CA ILE A 178 23.49 6.19 -18.51
C ILE A 178 24.68 5.84 -19.41
N THR A 179 25.28 6.84 -20.08
CA THR A 179 26.48 6.68 -20.90
C THR A 179 27.74 6.29 -20.12
N ASP A 180 27.74 6.45 -18.79
CA ASP A 180 28.85 6.04 -17.94
C ASP A 180 28.86 4.52 -17.70
N ASP A 181 27.81 3.81 -18.14
CA ASP A 181 27.68 2.35 -18.16
C ASP A 181 27.25 1.91 -19.57
N PRO A 182 28.20 1.65 -20.49
CA PRO A 182 27.90 1.33 -21.87
C PRO A 182 27.01 0.09 -22.05
N GLU A 183 27.17 -0.91 -21.19
CA GLU A 183 26.39 -2.14 -21.26
C GLU A 183 24.93 -1.88 -20.86
N LEU A 184 24.70 -1.18 -19.75
CA LEU A 184 23.36 -0.77 -19.34
C LEU A 184 22.70 0.13 -20.39
N ASN A 185 23.46 1.07 -20.97
CA ASN A 185 22.97 1.97 -22.01
C ASN A 185 22.51 1.23 -23.27
N GLN A 186 23.28 0.22 -23.70
CA GLN A 186 22.91 -0.64 -24.83
C GLN A 186 21.60 -1.39 -24.51
N ARG A 187 21.54 -2.09 -23.37
CA ARG A 187 20.35 -2.84 -22.95
C ARG A 187 19.11 -1.96 -22.85
N TYR A 188 19.26 -0.75 -22.29
CA TYR A 188 18.18 0.23 -22.20
C TYR A 188 17.71 0.69 -23.58
N THR A 189 18.65 1.01 -24.48
CA THR A 189 18.34 1.45 -25.85
C THR A 189 17.54 0.38 -26.57
N GLU A 190 18.05 -0.86 -26.61
CA GLU A 190 17.38 -2.01 -27.24
C GLU A 190 15.95 -2.21 -26.69
N TRP A 191 15.78 -2.10 -25.37
CA TRP A 191 14.48 -2.15 -24.72
C TRP A 191 13.56 -1.01 -25.16
N ALA A 192 14.06 0.23 -25.19
CA ALA A 192 13.30 1.40 -25.57
C ALA A 192 12.83 1.31 -27.04
N GLU A 193 13.67 0.79 -27.94
CA GLU A 193 13.33 0.57 -29.34
C GLU A 193 12.26 -0.51 -29.50
N SER A 194 12.44 -1.66 -28.84
CA SER A 194 11.45 -2.75 -28.81
C SER A 194 10.10 -2.28 -28.27
N ARG A 195 10.11 -1.46 -27.20
CA ARG A 195 8.89 -0.89 -26.61
C ARG A 195 8.21 0.11 -27.54
N ARG A 196 8.99 0.96 -28.22
CA ARG A 196 8.48 1.93 -29.20
C ARG A 196 7.81 1.23 -30.38
N LYS A 197 8.44 0.19 -30.93
CA LYS A 197 7.89 -0.61 -32.03
C LYS A 197 6.59 -1.30 -31.63
N PHE A 198 6.58 -1.99 -30.48
CA PHE A 198 5.39 -2.65 -29.95
C PHE A 198 4.21 -1.70 -29.74
N ASN A 199 4.46 -0.52 -29.16
CA ASN A 199 3.40 0.48 -28.95
C ASN A 199 2.87 1.05 -30.27
N ALA A 200 3.71 1.18 -31.30
CA ALA A 200 3.28 1.61 -32.64
C ALA A 200 2.40 0.53 -33.32
N GLU A 201 2.78 -0.74 -33.22
CA GLU A 201 2.01 -1.87 -33.75
C GLU A 201 0.64 -1.99 -33.07
N LEU A 202 0.57 -1.84 -31.73
CA LEU A 202 -0.70 -1.83 -31.00
C LEU A 202 -1.64 -0.71 -31.43
N LYS A 203 -1.10 0.48 -31.74
CA LYS A 203 -1.88 1.62 -32.23
C LYS A 203 -2.39 1.39 -33.65
N ALA A 204 -1.59 0.75 -34.50
CA ALA A 204 -1.92 0.53 -35.91
C ALA A 204 -2.94 -0.61 -36.13
N ALA A 205 -2.97 -1.62 -35.26
CA ALA A 205 -3.85 -2.79 -35.42
C ALA A 205 -4.47 -3.26 -34.08
N PRO A 206 -5.36 -2.47 -33.46
CA PRO A 206 -5.93 -2.77 -32.13
C PRO A 206 -6.81 -4.04 -32.08
N ARG A 207 -7.13 -4.67 -33.22
CA ARG A 207 -8.02 -5.84 -33.34
C ARG A 207 -7.48 -6.98 -34.23
N ALA A 208 -6.22 -6.92 -34.66
CA ALA A 208 -5.65 -8.02 -35.44
C ALA A 208 -5.32 -9.22 -34.53
N PRO A 209 -5.49 -10.48 -34.98
CA PRO A 209 -4.90 -11.64 -34.31
C PRO A 209 -3.38 -11.49 -34.40
N GLY A 210 -2.77 -11.06 -33.29
CA GLY A 210 -1.36 -10.73 -33.20
C GLY A 210 -0.77 -11.11 -31.85
N PRO A 211 0.53 -10.84 -31.61
CA PRO A 211 1.15 -11.13 -30.32
C PRO A 211 0.38 -10.46 -29.17
N SER A 212 0.35 -11.13 -28.01
CA SER A 212 -0.29 -10.67 -26.77
C SER A 212 -0.22 -9.14 -26.63
N PRO A 213 -1.32 -8.42 -26.31
CA PRO A 213 -1.36 -6.96 -26.19
C PRO A 213 -0.54 -6.41 -25.01
N TRP A 214 0.37 -7.23 -24.48
CA TRP A 214 1.12 -7.02 -23.29
C TRP A 214 2.51 -7.65 -23.44
N GLN A 215 3.54 -6.81 -23.37
CA GLN A 215 4.93 -7.23 -23.22
C GLN A 215 5.19 -7.61 -21.76
N LYS A 216 5.53 -8.88 -21.53
CA LYS A 216 5.57 -9.51 -20.19
C LYS A 216 6.97 -9.59 -19.57
N HIS A 217 7.99 -8.99 -20.19
CA HIS A 217 9.40 -9.12 -19.76
C HIS A 217 9.57 -8.86 -18.25
N TYR A 218 9.09 -7.71 -17.75
CA TYR A 218 9.12 -7.41 -16.33
C TYR A 218 8.30 -8.41 -15.51
N PHE A 219 7.09 -8.76 -15.95
CA PHE A 219 6.22 -9.71 -15.25
C PHE A 219 6.83 -11.12 -15.13
N GLN A 220 7.70 -11.48 -16.07
CA GLN A 220 8.41 -12.76 -16.08
C GLN A 220 9.79 -12.68 -15.43
N GLY A 221 10.22 -11.49 -15.00
CA GLY A 221 11.57 -11.26 -14.49
C GLY A 221 12.66 -11.56 -15.52
N ARG A 222 12.43 -11.23 -16.81
CA ARG A 222 13.35 -11.52 -17.91
C ARG A 222 13.78 -10.26 -18.66
N LEU A 223 15.01 -10.30 -19.17
CA LEU A 223 15.54 -9.34 -20.14
C LEU A 223 14.98 -9.62 -21.55
N LEU A 224 15.27 -8.74 -22.51
CA LEU A 224 14.80 -8.89 -23.89
C LEU A 224 15.35 -10.14 -24.59
N ASP A 225 16.58 -10.52 -24.27
CA ASP A 225 17.25 -11.72 -24.78
C ASP A 225 16.77 -13.01 -24.09
N GLY A 226 15.82 -12.90 -23.17
CA GLY A 226 15.24 -14.00 -22.42
C GLY A 226 16.03 -14.42 -21.18
N GLN A 227 17.20 -13.82 -20.90
CA GLN A 227 17.97 -14.08 -19.68
C GLN A 227 17.22 -13.59 -18.42
N PRO A 228 17.48 -14.19 -17.23
CA PRO A 228 16.94 -13.69 -15.98
C PRO A 228 17.36 -12.23 -15.73
N GLY A 229 16.43 -11.40 -15.29
CA GLY A 229 16.69 -10.00 -14.92
C GLY A 229 17.37 -9.83 -13.55
N THR A 230 17.52 -10.91 -12.78
CA THR A 230 18.22 -10.91 -11.49
C THR A 230 19.18 -12.09 -11.40
N GLU A 231 20.41 -11.84 -10.93
CA GLU A 231 21.44 -12.89 -10.78
C GLU A 231 21.03 -13.96 -9.75
N SER A 232 20.28 -13.55 -8.71
CA SER A 232 19.73 -14.47 -7.71
C SER A 232 18.54 -15.29 -8.21
N GLY A 233 18.02 -15.00 -9.40
CA GLY A 233 16.76 -15.55 -9.93
C GLY A 233 15.51 -15.12 -9.14
N ARG A 234 15.65 -14.30 -8.09
CA ARG A 234 14.53 -13.79 -7.29
C ARG A 234 13.87 -12.66 -8.06
N HIS A 235 12.68 -12.93 -8.58
CA HIS A 235 11.76 -11.95 -9.11
C HIS A 235 10.49 -11.95 -8.26
N LEU A 236 10.22 -10.84 -7.59
CA LEU A 236 9.05 -10.72 -6.74
C LEU A 236 7.81 -10.70 -7.64
N THR A 237 6.87 -11.63 -7.40
CA THR A 237 5.59 -11.73 -8.13
C THR A 237 4.38 -11.67 -7.20
N LYS A 238 4.60 -11.99 -5.92
CA LYS A 238 3.66 -11.89 -4.80
C LYS A 238 4.44 -11.74 -3.50
N THR A 239 3.80 -11.21 -2.47
CA THR A 239 4.30 -11.26 -1.09
C THR A 239 3.72 -12.50 -0.39
N SER A 240 4.29 -12.88 0.76
CA SER A 240 3.91 -14.08 1.53
C SER A 240 3.69 -13.75 2.99
N THR A 241 3.01 -12.63 3.26
CA THR A 241 2.64 -12.28 4.63
C THR A 241 1.46 -13.15 5.07
N GLU A 242 1.63 -13.83 6.20
CA GLU A 242 0.60 -14.66 6.83
C GLU A 242 0.41 -14.19 8.27
N VAL A 243 -0.82 -14.24 8.76
CA VAL A 243 -1.14 -13.93 10.16
C VAL A 243 -1.59 -15.23 10.82
N GLU A 244 -0.71 -15.83 11.62
CA GLU A 244 -1.05 -16.99 12.43
C GLU A 244 -1.54 -16.54 13.81
N LYS A 245 -2.76 -16.93 14.17
CA LYS A 245 -3.23 -16.78 15.55
C LYS A 245 -2.71 -17.95 16.38
N LYS A 246 -1.65 -17.72 17.17
CA LYS A 246 -1.24 -18.67 18.22
C LYS A 246 -2.33 -18.70 19.29
N ARG A 247 -3.02 -19.84 19.39
CA ARG A 247 -3.96 -20.14 20.48
C ARG A 247 -3.22 -20.49 21.75
#